data_AF-A0A0P9A209-F1
#
_entry.id   AF-A0A0P9A209-F1
#
_cell.length_a   1.000
_cell.length_b   1.000
_cell.length_c   1.000
_cell.angle_alpha   90.00
_cell.angle_beta   90.00
_cell.angle_gamma   90.00
#
_symmetry.space_group_name_H-M   'P 1'
#
loop_
_entity.id
_entity.type
_entity.pdbx_description
1 polymer ?
#
loop_
_entity_poly.entity_id
_entity_poly.type
_entity_poly.pdbx_seq_one_letter_code
_entity_poly.pdbx_strand_id
1 'polypeptide(L)'
;MEKLVIKAINIKGRCPVFKVGDKIVIEGPKVNLEETTAICTHAFASFLPYIVALRKGVKPQEIGLGRGEKAYVQCLDPGPPYTEGGTVIFEITVIRDETEKGLEDSKGSD
;
A
#
# COMPACT_ATOMS: atom_id res chain seq x y z
N MET A 1 6.07 3.93 -14.91
CA MET A 1 6.11 2.74 -14.00
C MET A 1 5.09 2.90 -12.87
N GLU A 2 4.27 1.88 -12.56
CA GLU A 2 3.26 1.99 -11.50
C GLU A 2 3.83 1.72 -10.10
N LYS A 3 3.55 2.65 -9.18
CA LYS A 3 4.05 2.66 -7.80
C LYS A 3 2.90 2.56 -6.80
N LEU A 4 3.05 1.70 -5.79
CA LEU A 4 2.16 1.71 -4.62
C LEU A 4 2.77 2.55 -3.51
N VAL A 5 1.95 3.43 -2.93
CA VAL A 5 2.26 4.13 -1.69
C VAL A 5 1.34 3.62 -0.61
N ILE A 6 1.93 3.02 0.43
CA ILE A 6 1.24 2.47 1.59
C ILE A 6 1.56 3.38 2.78
N LYS A 7 0.60 4.20 3.20
CA LYS A 7 0.81 5.22 4.23
C LYS A 7 0.11 4.84 5.53
N ALA A 8 0.82 4.91 6.66
CA ALA A 8 0.22 4.81 7.98
C ALA A 8 -0.63 6.06 8.26
N ILE A 9 -1.95 5.91 8.32
CA ILE A 9 -2.88 7.03 8.52
C ILE A 9 -3.44 7.12 9.94
N ASN A 10 -3.42 6.01 10.68
CA ASN A 10 -3.91 5.97 12.06
C ASN A 10 -3.21 4.86 12.86
N ILE A 11 -3.00 5.08 14.15
CA ILE A 11 -2.46 4.09 15.08
C ILE A 11 -3.35 4.09 16.32
N LYS A 12 -3.93 2.92 16.65
CA LYS A 12 -4.64 2.70 17.91
C LYS A 12 -3.76 1.90 18.85
N GLY A 13 -3.44 2.44 20.02
CA GLY A 13 -2.44 1.85 20.92
C GLY A 13 -1.04 2.28 20.50
N ARG A 14 -0.10 1.33 20.46
CA ARG A 14 1.32 1.61 20.18
C ARG A 14 1.85 0.76 19.03
N CYS A 15 2.58 1.37 18.10
CA CYS A 15 3.43 0.67 17.16
C CYS A 15 4.90 1.05 17.41
N PRO A 16 5.84 0.08 17.55
CA PRO A 16 7.25 0.39 17.74
C PRO A 16 7.97 0.77 16.44
N VAL A 17 7.37 0.51 15.28
CA VAL A 17 7.99 0.74 13.96
C VAL A 17 7.43 1.98 13.27
N PHE A 18 6.11 2.08 13.17
CA PHE A 18 5.45 3.16 12.42
C PHE A 18 5.00 4.30 13.31
N LYS A 19 5.02 5.50 12.73
CA LYS A 19 4.31 6.71 13.18
C LYS A 19 3.29 7.11 12.11
N VAL A 20 2.25 7.85 12.51
CA VAL A 20 1.31 8.42 11.53
C VAL A 20 2.07 9.31 10.56
N GLY A 21 1.84 9.10 9.26
CA GLY A 21 2.55 9.79 8.18
C GLY A 21 3.65 8.96 7.52
N ASP A 22 4.17 7.92 8.20
CA ASP A 22 5.16 7.03 7.60
C ASP A 22 4.59 6.30 6.38
N LYS A 23 5.47 5.97 5.44
CA LYS A 23 5.09 5.32 4.19
C LYS A 23 6.06 4.23 3.77
N ILE A 24 5.51 3.20 3.11
CA ILE A 24 6.25 2.24 2.30
C ILE A 24 5.93 2.52 0.84
N VAL A 25 6.97 2.53 0.01
CA VAL A 25 6.85 2.66 -1.44
C VAL A 25 7.27 1.36 -2.11
N ILE A 26 6.39 0.80 -2.94
CA ILE A 26 6.65 -0.45 -3.68
C ILE A 26 6.60 -0.19 -5.18
N GLU A 27 7.66 -0.58 -5.88
CA GLU A 27 7.84 -0.48 -7.32
C GLU A 27 8.21 -1.85 -7.87
N GLY A 28 7.34 -2.45 -8.68
CA GLY A 28 7.60 -3.82 -9.10
C GLY A 28 7.63 -4.78 -7.90
N PRO A 29 8.63 -5.68 -7.82
CA PRO A 29 8.88 -6.51 -6.65
C PRO A 29 9.75 -5.81 -5.58
N LYS A 30 10.16 -4.56 -5.80
CA LYS A 30 11.12 -3.85 -4.94
C LYS A 30 10.40 -2.91 -3.98
N VAL A 31 10.97 -2.76 -2.79
CA VAL A 31 10.69 -1.61 -1.91
C VAL A 31 11.65 -0.49 -2.30
N ASN A 32 11.13 0.70 -2.61
CA ASN A 32 11.96 1.88 -2.86
C ASN A 32 12.46 2.39 -1.49
N LEU A 33 13.74 2.17 -1.21
CA LEU A 33 14.37 2.52 0.06
C LEU A 33 14.65 4.01 0.22
N GLU A 34 14.68 4.78 -0.88
CA GLU A 34 14.91 6.23 -0.82
C GLU A 34 13.66 6.97 -0.34
N GLU A 35 12.47 6.49 -0.72
CA GLU A 35 11.22 7.11 -0.33
C GLU A 35 10.52 6.47 0.87
N THR A 36 10.82 5.20 1.15
CA THR A 36 10.22 4.49 2.28
C THR A 36 10.79 5.02 3.60
N THR A 37 9.93 5.42 4.54
CA THR A 37 10.36 5.98 5.82
C THR A 37 10.35 4.96 6.96
N ALA A 38 9.60 3.87 6.83
CA ALA A 38 9.54 2.79 7.81
C ALA A 38 9.15 1.47 7.15
N ILE A 39 9.72 0.35 7.63
CA ILE A 39 9.45 -1.00 7.13
C ILE A 39 9.20 -1.94 8.32
N CYS A 40 8.10 -2.70 8.27
CA CYS A 40 7.79 -3.74 9.24
C CYS A 40 7.40 -5.04 8.52
N THR A 41 8.13 -6.12 8.79
CA THR A 41 7.85 -7.46 8.23
C THR A 41 6.46 -7.96 8.59
N HIS A 42 5.95 -7.66 9.79
CA HIS A 42 4.58 -8.00 10.19
C HIS A 42 3.53 -7.27 9.34
N ALA A 43 3.70 -5.96 9.11
CA ALA A 43 2.74 -5.20 8.30
C ALA A 43 2.69 -5.68 6.85
N PHE A 44 3.83 -6.15 6.30
CA PHE A 44 3.88 -6.73 4.96
C PHE A 44 2.92 -7.92 4.77
N ALA A 45 2.71 -8.74 5.79
CA ALA A 45 1.74 -9.84 5.72
C ALA A 45 0.32 -9.36 5.37
N SER A 46 -0.07 -8.17 5.84
CA SER A 46 -1.35 -7.54 5.52
C SER A 46 -1.43 -6.99 4.09
N PHE A 47 -0.30 -6.73 3.43
CA PHE A 47 -0.24 -6.09 2.11
C PHE A 47 -0.11 -7.10 0.97
N LEU A 48 0.63 -8.18 1.20
CA LEU A 48 1.03 -9.16 0.19
C LEU A 48 -0.12 -9.67 -0.70
N PRO A 49 -1.33 -9.99 -0.18
CA PRO A 49 -2.42 -10.47 -1.03
C PRO A 49 -2.88 -9.45 -2.08
N TYR A 50 -2.65 -8.16 -1.86
CA TYR A 50 -3.26 -7.07 -2.63
C TYR A 50 -2.27 -6.29 -3.48
N ILE A 51 -0.97 -6.36 -3.20
CA ILE A 51 0.07 -5.59 -3.91
C ILE A 51 -0.04 -5.79 -5.43
N VAL A 52 -0.12 -7.03 -5.91
CA VAL A 52 -0.17 -7.30 -7.36
C VAL A 52 -1.52 -6.89 -7.94
N ALA A 53 -2.63 -7.18 -7.25
CA ALA A 53 -3.97 -6.86 -7.73
C ALA A 53 -4.16 -5.34 -7.89
N LEU A 54 -3.81 -4.56 -6.86
CA LEU A 54 -3.91 -3.10 -6.88
C LEU A 54 -3.00 -2.48 -7.94
N ARG A 55 -1.76 -2.98 -8.09
CA ARG A 55 -0.86 -2.53 -9.17
C ARG A 55 -1.48 -2.79 -10.54
N LYS A 56 -2.03 -3.97 -10.77
CA LYS A 56 -2.71 -4.32 -12.04
C LYS A 56 -4.06 -3.61 -12.26
N GLY A 57 -4.43 -2.67 -11.41
CA GLY A 57 -5.59 -1.80 -11.62
C GLY A 57 -6.91 -2.35 -11.09
N VAL A 58 -6.91 -3.44 -10.33
CA VAL A 58 -8.10 -3.89 -9.60
C VAL A 58 -8.50 -2.80 -8.61
N LYS A 59 -9.74 -2.33 -8.70
CA LYS A 59 -10.19 -1.23 -7.83
C LYS A 59 -10.38 -1.72 -6.40
N PRO A 60 -10.03 -0.92 -5.39
CA PRO A 60 -10.22 -1.30 -3.98
C PRO A 60 -11.66 -1.74 -3.63
N GLN A 61 -12.68 -1.13 -4.24
CA GLN A 61 -14.09 -1.47 -4.03
C GLN A 61 -14.43 -2.88 -4.52
N GLU A 62 -13.83 -3.31 -5.62
CA GLU A 62 -14.11 -4.61 -6.24
C GLU A 62 -13.67 -5.77 -5.34
N ILE A 63 -12.66 -5.52 -4.50
CA ILE A 63 -12.13 -6.48 -3.53
C ILE A 63 -12.57 -6.19 -2.09
N GLY A 64 -13.51 -5.26 -1.90
CA GLY A 64 -14.08 -4.93 -0.59
C GLY A 64 -13.12 -4.24 0.39
N LEU A 65 -12.02 -3.67 -0.09
CA LEU A 65 -10.98 -3.05 0.75
C LEU A 65 -11.00 -1.51 0.71
N GLY A 66 -11.94 -0.87 0.03
CA GLY A 66 -11.84 0.57 -0.15
C GLY A 66 -13.03 1.29 -0.74
N ARG A 67 -12.82 2.59 -1.00
CA ARG A 67 -13.75 3.50 -1.68
C ARG A 67 -12.94 4.41 -2.62
N GLY A 68 -13.43 4.62 -3.84
CA GLY A 68 -12.71 5.34 -4.89
C GLY A 68 -11.44 4.62 -5.36
N GLU A 69 -10.30 5.29 -5.23
CA GLU A 69 -8.99 4.78 -5.65
C GLU A 69 -8.12 4.38 -4.45
N LYS A 70 -8.69 4.35 -3.25
CA LYS A 70 -7.98 4.12 -1.98
C LYS A 70 -8.40 2.79 -1.35
N ALA A 71 -7.43 1.91 -1.11
CA ALA A 71 -7.62 0.73 -0.27
C ALA A 71 -7.17 1.01 1.17
N TYR A 72 -7.79 0.32 2.12
CA TYR A 72 -7.46 0.41 3.54
C TYR A 72 -7.24 -0.99 4.08
N VAL A 73 -6.12 -1.16 4.78
CA VAL A 73 -5.75 -2.42 5.41
C VAL A 73 -5.21 -2.15 6.80
N GLN A 74 -5.43 -3.09 7.71
CA GLN A 74 -4.93 -3.00 9.08
C GLN A 74 -3.70 -3.89 9.28
N CYS A 75 -2.79 -3.45 10.15
CA CYS A 75 -1.73 -4.29 10.69
C CYS A 75 -2.34 -5.50 11.42
N LEU A 76 -1.64 -6.64 11.39
CA LEU A 76 -2.08 -7.86 12.04
C LEU A 76 -2.16 -7.77 13.57
N ASP A 77 -1.41 -6.84 14.18
CA ASP A 77 -1.39 -6.68 15.63
C ASP A 77 -2.75 -6.14 16.12
N PRO A 78 -3.52 -6.94 16.88
CA PRO A 78 -4.86 -6.54 17.33
C PRO A 78 -4.82 -5.53 18.48
N GLY A 79 -3.68 -5.37 19.17
CA GLY A 79 -3.59 -4.59 20.40
C GLY A 79 -4.25 -5.25 21.61
N PRO A 80 -4.48 -4.48 22.70
CA PRO A 80 -5.09 -4.99 23.92
C PRO A 80 -6.51 -5.55 23.70
N PRO A 81 -6.91 -6.62 24.43
CA PRO A 81 -6.18 -7.24 25.54
C PRO A 81 -5.14 -8.30 25.12
N TYR A 82 -4.92 -8.53 23.83
CA TYR A 82 -4.10 -9.65 23.34
C TYR A 82 -2.61 -9.33 23.23
N THR A 83 -2.27 -8.08 22.95
CA THR A 83 -0.88 -7.60 22.89
C THR A 83 -0.76 -6.25 23.60
N GLU A 84 0.45 -5.87 23.98
CA GLU A 84 0.76 -4.52 24.50
C GLU A 84 0.92 -3.48 23.37
N GLY A 85 0.85 -3.92 22.11
CA GLY A 85 1.04 -3.12 20.93
C GLY A 85 -0.24 -2.40 20.50
N GLY A 86 -0.53 -2.47 19.21
CA GLY A 86 -1.62 -1.69 18.64
C GLY A 86 -1.74 -1.85 17.13
N THR A 87 -2.94 -1.61 16.63
CA THR A 87 -3.22 -1.70 15.21
C THR A 87 -2.86 -0.40 14.48
N VAL A 88 -2.26 -0.55 13.30
CA VAL A 88 -1.98 0.54 12.37
C VAL A 88 -2.92 0.39 11.19
N ILE A 89 -3.64 1.46 10.83
CA ILE A 89 -4.42 1.51 9.61
C ILE A 89 -3.56 2.14 8.52
N PHE A 90 -3.43 1.43 7.40
CA PHE A 90 -2.73 1.89 6.22
C PHE A 90 -3.72 2.26 5.11
N GLU A 91 -3.47 3.39 4.46
CA GLU A 91 -4.08 3.76 3.18
C GLU A 91 -3.12 3.35 2.05
N ILE A 92 -3.63 2.67 1.03
CA ILE A 92 -2.87 2.26 -0.15
C ILE A 92 -3.41 3.02 -1.37
N THR A 93 -2.51 3.67 -2.10
CA THR A 93 -2.79 4.36 -3.36
C THR A 93 -1.84 3.92 -4.46
N VAL A 94 -2.34 3.82 -5.69
CA VAL A 94 -1.53 3.59 -6.90
C VAL A 94 -1.19 4.94 -7.53
N ILE A 95 0.09 5.21 -7.77
CA ILE A 95 0.57 6.35 -8.55
C ILE A 95 1.02 5.81 -9.92
N ARG A 96 0.48 6.38 -10.99
CA ARG A 96 0.82 6.03 -12.38
C ARG A 96 1.51 7.23 -13.02
N ASP A 97 2.69 7.04 -13.60
CA ASP A 97 3.31 8.05 -14.45
C ASP A 97 2.53 8.16 -15.76
N GLU A 98 2.07 9.36 -16.11
CA GLU A 98 1.28 9.60 -17.33
C GLU A 98 2.10 9.54 -18.62
N THR A 99 3.43 9.44 -18.53
CA THR A 99 4.35 9.45 -19.67
C THR A 99 4.35 8.16 -20.50
N GLU A 100 3.83 7.04 -19.99
CA GLU A 100 3.82 5.76 -20.71
C GLU A 100 2.55 5.53 -21.56
N LYS A 101 1.46 6.30 -21.34
CA LYS A 101 0.21 6.15 -22.11
C LYS A 101 0.37 6.41 -23.62
N GLY A 102 1.35 7.23 -24.02
CA GLY A 102 1.58 7.57 -25.43
C GLY A 102 2.24 6.47 -26.27
N LEU A 103 2.77 5.41 -25.65
CA LEU A 103 3.51 4.35 -26.35
C LEU A 103 2.67 3.09 -26.65
N GLU A 104 1.54 2.91 -25.96
CA GLU A 104 0.62 1.79 -26.21
C GLU A 104 -0.34 2.11 -27.37
N ASP A 105 -0.75 3.37 -27.52
CA ASP A 105 -1.63 3.81 -28.63
C ASP A 105 -0.93 3.82 -30.01
N SER A 106 0.40 3.70 -30.06
CA SER A 106 1.19 3.74 -31.31
C SER A 106 1.60 2.36 -31.84
N LYS A 107 1.22 1.27 -31.19
CA LYS A 107 1.52 -0.12 -31.64
C LYS A 107 0.32 -0.86 -32.25
N GLY A 108 -0.77 -0.16 -32.53
CA GLY A 108 -2.02 -0.72 -33.05
C GLY A 108 -2.30 -0.46 -34.53
N SER A 109 -1.29 -0.23 -35.36
CA SER A 109 -1.47 -0.10 -36.81
C SER A 109 -0.35 -0.83 -37.55
N ASP A 110 -0.59 -2.11 -37.85
CA ASP A 110 -0.09 -2.83 -39.03
C ASP A 110 -1.09 -3.94 -39.38
#